data_AF-A0A8B8EM96-F1
#
_entry.id   AF-A0A8B8EM96-F1
#
_cell.length_a   1.000
_cell.length_b   1.000
_cell.length_c   1.000
_cell.angle_alpha   90.00
_cell.angle_beta   90.00
_cell.angle_gamma   90.00
#
_symmetry.space_group_name_H-M   'P 1'
#
loop_
_entity.id
_entity.type
_entity.pdbx_description
1 polymer ?
#
loop_
_entity_poly.entity_id
_entity_poly.type
_entity_poly.pdbx_seq_one_letter_code
_entity_poly.pdbx_strand_id
1 'polypeptide(L)'
;MKSALRRCLSTSSRHAGKYNEPLSGNAIPRSGGIASMMRLPVQTDTQGLKACFVGVPMDIGTSYRSGTRLGPRHIRSESVAIRRINGSTGASPFDSFQVADIGDINFNFCNLQKACEDIRNQYRKLISNACIPLTLGGDHTISYPILQAMKERYGPVGMVHIDAHSDTLDTQLGEKIAHGTTFRRAVEEGCLDPHRVIQIGLRGSTYALEDLNWAKKQGFRMVTAEECWHKSLTPLMAEVRDMMGDRPVYVSFDIDGLDPAFAPGTGVPEIGGLTSIQGLEIIRGCRGLNVIGGDLVEVTPALDTNGATSGTAAHFLFEMLCVLPGVKYL
;
A
#
# COMPACT_ATOMS: atom_id res chain seq x y z
N MET A 1 33.82 26.04 -1.07
CA MET A 1 33.55 24.63 -0.70
C MET A 1 32.21 24.62 0.02
N LYS A 2 31.09 24.04 -0.44
CA LYS A 2 30.79 22.97 -1.38
C LYS A 2 29.50 23.34 -2.13
N SER A 3 29.54 23.49 -3.45
CA SER A 3 28.34 23.57 -4.31
C SER A 3 28.63 22.86 -5.64
N ALA A 4 28.76 21.54 -5.59
CA ALA A 4 28.95 20.74 -6.80
C ALA A 4 28.62 19.27 -6.52
N LEU A 5 27.32 18.94 -6.49
CA LEU A 5 26.82 17.58 -6.66
C LEU A 5 25.36 17.64 -7.16
N ARG A 6 25.17 18.30 -8.30
CA ARG A 6 24.01 18.06 -9.18
C ARG A 6 24.57 17.58 -10.52
N ARG A 7 24.87 16.29 -10.61
CA ARG A 7 24.99 15.60 -11.89
C ARG A 7 24.01 14.45 -11.88
N CYS A 8 22.87 14.73 -12.51
CA CYS A 8 21.90 13.75 -12.96
C CYS A 8 22.64 12.75 -13.86
N LEU A 9 22.63 11.48 -13.48
CA LEU A 9 23.09 10.38 -14.34
C LEU A 9 21.97 10.11 -15.35
N SER A 10 21.90 10.93 -16.42
CA SER A 10 21.05 10.63 -17.56
C SER A 10 21.83 9.76 -18.55
N THR A 11 21.61 8.44 -18.50
CA THR A 11 22.05 7.55 -19.57
C THR A 11 21.08 7.67 -20.75
N SER A 12 21.58 8.26 -21.83
CA SER A 12 20.85 8.43 -23.08
C SER A 12 20.61 7.08 -23.77
N SER A 13 19.34 6.67 -23.89
CA SER A 13 18.90 5.76 -24.94
C SER A 13 17.60 6.31 -25.56
N ARG A 14 17.53 6.27 -26.89
CA ARG A 14 16.65 7.09 -27.74
C ARG A 14 15.19 6.63 -27.73
N HIS A 15 14.46 6.88 -26.65
CA HIS A 15 13.00 7.08 -26.58
C HIS A 15 12.74 7.93 -25.32
N ALA A 16 12.97 9.24 -25.39
CA ALA A 16 12.61 10.12 -24.27
C ALA A 16 11.08 10.27 -24.26
N GLY A 17 10.40 9.29 -23.66
CA GLY A 17 8.97 9.38 -23.40
C GLY A 17 8.65 10.66 -22.62
N LYS A 18 7.45 11.21 -22.82
CA LYS A 18 6.96 12.41 -22.12
C LYS A 18 6.97 12.21 -20.58
N TYR A 19 6.87 10.97 -20.12
CA TYR A 19 6.85 10.56 -18.72
C TYR A 19 7.95 9.53 -18.44
N ASN A 20 8.32 9.40 -17.17
CA ASN A 20 9.23 8.38 -16.67
C ASN A 20 8.67 6.98 -16.94
N GLU A 21 9.57 6.05 -17.23
CA GLU A 21 9.24 4.64 -17.42
C GLU A 21 10.31 3.74 -16.79
N PRO A 22 9.97 2.49 -16.44
CA PRO A 22 10.93 1.48 -16.02
C PRO A 22 12.06 1.29 -17.02
N LEU A 23 13.31 1.22 -16.54
CA LEU A 23 14.44 0.88 -17.39
C LEU A 23 14.24 -0.47 -18.09
N SER A 24 14.42 -0.49 -19.41
CA SER A 24 14.28 -1.70 -20.22
C SER A 24 15.38 -2.72 -19.93
N GLY A 25 15.01 -4.00 -19.94
CA GLY A 25 15.97 -5.12 -19.86
C GLY A 25 16.93 -5.19 -21.06
N ASN A 26 16.54 -4.60 -22.20
CA ASN A 26 17.40 -4.50 -23.39
C ASN A 26 18.45 -3.41 -23.26
N ALA A 27 18.23 -2.41 -22.38
CA ALA A 27 19.17 -1.34 -22.13
C ALA A 27 20.18 -1.71 -21.03
N ILE A 28 19.69 -2.28 -19.92
CA ILE A 28 20.51 -2.74 -18.79
C ILE A 28 19.88 -4.03 -18.24
N PRO A 29 20.66 -5.10 -17.99
CA PRO A 29 20.18 -6.32 -17.34
C PRO A 29 19.38 -6.01 -16.08
N ARG A 30 18.28 -6.74 -15.84
CA ARG A 30 17.39 -6.49 -14.68
C ARG A 30 18.08 -6.70 -13.33
N SER A 31 19.11 -7.54 -13.29
CA SER A 31 19.95 -7.75 -12.11
C SER A 31 20.94 -6.61 -11.83
N GLY A 32 21.02 -5.59 -12.68
CA GLY A 32 21.92 -4.46 -12.54
C GLY A 32 21.22 -3.10 -12.53
N GLY A 33 21.95 -2.08 -12.08
CA GLY A 33 21.45 -0.72 -11.87
C GLY A 33 21.03 -0.47 -10.42
N ILE A 34 20.57 0.76 -10.14
CA ILE A 34 20.04 1.13 -8.82
C ILE A 34 18.67 0.47 -8.65
N ALA A 35 18.46 -0.22 -7.54
CA ALA A 35 17.20 -0.90 -7.21
C ALA A 35 16.17 0.07 -6.59
N SER A 36 15.69 1.03 -7.39
CA SER A 36 14.47 1.80 -7.08
C SER A 36 13.22 1.02 -7.48
N MET A 37 12.05 1.45 -7.01
CA MET A 37 10.78 0.81 -7.33
C MET A 37 10.54 0.78 -8.83
N MET A 38 10.40 -0.44 -9.37
CA MET A 38 10.29 -0.76 -10.80
C MET A 38 11.40 -0.16 -11.67
N ARG A 39 12.58 0.09 -11.09
CA ARG A 39 13.70 0.75 -11.78
C ARG A 39 13.34 2.14 -12.33
N LEU A 40 12.42 2.85 -11.67
CA LEU A 40 12.05 4.22 -12.01
C LEU A 40 13.14 5.21 -11.56
N PRO A 41 13.20 6.42 -12.14
CA PRO A 41 14.02 7.49 -11.61
C PRO A 41 13.68 7.79 -10.15
N VAL A 42 14.72 8.06 -9.35
CA VAL A 42 14.56 8.53 -7.96
C VAL A 42 14.45 10.05 -7.95
N GLN A 43 13.42 10.58 -7.28
CA GLN A 43 13.21 12.01 -7.09
C GLN A 43 13.19 12.36 -5.60
N THR A 44 13.47 13.61 -5.27
CA THR A 44 13.55 14.07 -3.86
C THR A 44 12.24 14.64 -3.33
N ASP A 45 11.28 14.91 -4.21
CA ASP A 45 9.98 15.47 -3.88
C ASP A 45 8.91 15.01 -4.88
N THR A 46 7.67 15.50 -4.70
CA THR A 46 6.51 15.14 -5.52
C THR A 46 6.16 16.17 -6.59
N GLN A 47 7.01 17.16 -6.85
CA GLN A 47 6.71 18.21 -7.83
C GLN A 47 6.59 17.62 -9.24
N GLY A 48 5.44 17.89 -9.89
CA GLY A 48 5.15 17.40 -11.23
C GLY A 48 4.81 15.91 -11.32
N LEU A 49 4.74 15.19 -10.19
CA LEU A 49 4.29 13.80 -10.14
C LEU A 49 2.78 13.71 -10.01
N LYS A 50 2.17 12.80 -10.78
CA LYS A 50 0.77 12.41 -10.56
C LYS A 50 0.66 11.33 -9.49
N ALA A 51 1.64 10.42 -9.46
CA ALA A 51 1.75 9.37 -8.45
C ALA A 51 3.22 9.15 -8.07
N CYS A 52 3.47 8.64 -6.88
CA CYS A 52 4.81 8.26 -6.43
C CYS A 52 4.80 6.95 -5.67
N PHE A 53 5.94 6.27 -5.69
CA PHE A 53 6.24 5.21 -4.75
C PHE A 53 7.05 5.76 -3.59
N VAL A 54 6.68 5.41 -2.36
CA VAL A 54 7.35 5.90 -1.13
C VAL A 54 7.43 4.79 -0.10
N GLY A 55 8.57 4.62 0.56
CA GLY A 55 8.71 3.63 1.62
C GLY A 55 8.51 4.21 3.02
N VAL A 56 7.93 3.43 3.93
CA VAL A 56 7.84 3.74 5.37
C VAL A 56 8.37 2.56 6.18
N PRO A 57 9.69 2.43 6.36
CA PRO A 57 10.34 1.25 6.95
C PRO A 57 10.24 1.17 8.49
N MET A 58 9.03 1.13 9.05
CA MET A 58 8.76 1.10 10.50
C MET A 58 8.19 -0.25 10.95
N ASP A 59 8.66 -0.83 12.05
CA ASP A 59 8.06 -2.05 12.63
C ASP A 59 7.95 -2.01 14.18
N ILE A 60 8.11 -0.82 14.77
CA ILE A 60 8.10 -0.62 16.23
C ILE A 60 6.68 -0.57 16.82
N GLY A 61 5.64 -0.79 16.01
CA GLY A 61 4.25 -0.99 16.42
C GLY A 61 3.78 -2.46 16.37
N THR A 62 4.64 -3.38 15.94
CA THR A 62 4.36 -4.83 15.89
C THR A 62 4.27 -5.46 17.29
N SER A 63 3.42 -6.50 17.46
CA SER A 63 3.32 -7.26 18.72
C SER A 63 3.83 -8.69 18.70
N TYR A 64 4.15 -9.24 17.52
CA TYR A 64 4.60 -10.63 17.42
C TYR A 64 5.96 -10.72 16.71
N ARG A 65 6.00 -11.04 15.42
CA ARG A 65 7.26 -11.11 14.67
C ARG A 65 7.54 -9.76 14.02
N SER A 66 8.69 -9.18 14.33
CA SER A 66 9.18 -7.95 13.72
C SER A 66 9.99 -8.25 12.44
N GLY A 67 10.40 -7.20 11.72
CA GLY A 67 11.23 -7.30 10.52
C GLY A 67 10.66 -6.60 9.30
N THR A 68 9.40 -6.14 9.34
CA THR A 68 8.76 -5.40 8.23
C THR A 68 9.42 -4.05 7.93
N ARG A 69 10.29 -3.54 8.82
CA ARG A 69 11.17 -2.39 8.52
C ARG A 69 12.06 -2.59 7.28
N LEU A 70 12.33 -3.84 6.88
CA LEU A 70 13.09 -4.15 5.66
C LEU A 70 12.20 -4.39 4.42
N GLY A 71 10.88 -4.44 4.59
CA GLY A 71 9.88 -4.62 3.53
C GLY A 71 10.10 -3.68 2.35
N PRO A 72 10.18 -2.35 2.54
CA PRO A 72 10.32 -1.41 1.42
C PRO A 72 11.58 -1.62 0.58
N ARG A 73 12.66 -2.15 1.19
CA ARG A 73 13.90 -2.45 0.47
C ARG A 73 13.76 -3.71 -0.38
N HIS A 74 13.16 -4.77 0.17
CA HIS A 74 13.00 -6.03 -0.56
C HIS A 74 11.95 -5.95 -1.66
N ILE A 75 10.85 -5.23 -1.43
CA ILE A 75 9.86 -4.94 -2.49
C ILE A 75 10.52 -4.24 -3.68
N ARG A 76 11.38 -3.23 -3.42
CA ARG A 76 12.14 -2.58 -4.50
C ARG A 76 13.07 -3.55 -5.23
N SER A 77 13.81 -4.38 -4.50
CA SER A 77 14.70 -5.39 -5.10
C SER A 77 13.95 -6.37 -6.00
N GLU A 78 12.79 -6.87 -5.58
CA GLU A 78 12.00 -7.83 -6.36
C GLU A 78 11.20 -7.17 -7.50
N SER A 79 10.97 -5.86 -7.44
CA SER A 79 10.23 -5.12 -8.47
C SER A 79 10.94 -5.05 -9.83
N VAL A 80 12.21 -5.45 -9.93
CA VAL A 80 13.01 -5.38 -11.17
C VAL A 80 12.45 -6.25 -12.30
N ALA A 81 11.61 -7.24 -12.00
CA ALA A 81 10.94 -8.09 -12.99
C ALA A 81 9.74 -7.40 -13.68
N ILE A 82 9.19 -6.35 -13.07
CA ILE A 82 7.98 -5.66 -13.54
C ILE A 82 8.27 -4.92 -14.86
N ARG A 83 7.23 -4.84 -15.70
CA ARG A 83 7.26 -4.20 -17.02
C ARG A 83 6.33 -2.98 -17.01
N ARG A 84 6.37 -2.19 -18.09
CA ARG A 84 5.65 -0.91 -18.15
C ARG A 84 4.14 -0.99 -18.42
N ILE A 85 3.64 -2.09 -19.00
CA ILE A 85 2.23 -2.24 -19.39
C ILE A 85 1.65 -3.48 -18.73
N ASN A 86 0.41 -3.38 -18.26
CA ASN A 86 -0.36 -4.53 -17.81
C ASN A 86 -0.94 -5.28 -19.03
N GLY A 87 -0.35 -6.43 -19.36
CA GLY A 87 -0.75 -7.19 -20.55
C GLY A 87 -2.15 -7.81 -20.49
N SER A 88 -2.74 -7.94 -19.30
CA SER A 88 -4.08 -8.51 -19.15
C SER A 88 -5.18 -7.47 -19.25
N THR A 89 -4.94 -6.26 -18.70
CA THR A 89 -5.95 -5.19 -18.66
C THR A 89 -5.77 -4.14 -19.74
N GLY A 90 -4.58 -4.05 -20.35
CA GLY A 90 -4.20 -2.98 -21.27
C GLY A 90 -3.77 -1.69 -20.56
N ALA A 91 -3.75 -1.65 -19.22
CA ALA A 91 -3.38 -0.44 -18.47
C ALA A 91 -1.92 -0.03 -18.74
N SER A 92 -1.72 1.24 -19.09
CA SER A 92 -0.39 1.82 -19.31
C SER A 92 -0.16 3.09 -18.48
N PRO A 93 0.16 2.96 -17.18
CA PRO A 93 0.33 4.12 -16.30
C PRO A 93 1.47 5.05 -16.75
N PHE A 94 2.57 4.49 -17.26
CA PHE A 94 3.74 5.27 -17.71
C PHE A 94 3.52 6.01 -19.05
N ASP A 95 2.44 5.73 -19.78
CA ASP A 95 1.99 6.55 -20.93
C ASP A 95 0.92 7.60 -20.55
N SER A 96 0.50 7.57 -19.29
CA SER A 96 -0.63 8.35 -18.78
C SER A 96 -0.15 9.58 -18.02
N PHE A 97 0.84 9.42 -17.15
CA PHE A 97 1.32 10.49 -16.27
C PHE A 97 2.71 10.23 -15.68
N GLN A 98 3.26 11.26 -15.04
CA GLN A 98 4.59 11.23 -14.42
C GLN A 98 4.57 10.44 -13.10
N VAL A 99 5.47 9.47 -12.97
CA VAL A 99 5.65 8.61 -11.79
C VAL A 99 7.12 8.50 -11.42
N ALA A 100 7.45 8.51 -10.14
CA ALA A 100 8.82 8.28 -9.67
C ALA A 100 8.83 7.53 -8.32
N ASP A 101 9.97 6.96 -7.97
CA ASP A 101 10.27 6.55 -6.59
C ASP A 101 10.83 7.77 -5.85
N ILE A 102 10.26 8.10 -4.69
CA ILE A 102 10.71 9.26 -3.90
C ILE A 102 11.54 8.86 -2.67
N GLY A 103 11.97 7.59 -2.61
CA GLY A 103 12.73 7.06 -1.50
C GLY A 103 11.85 6.75 -0.28
N ASP A 104 12.42 6.90 0.91
CA ASP A 104 11.79 6.52 2.16
C ASP A 104 11.53 7.74 3.06
N ILE A 105 10.45 7.66 3.84
CA ILE A 105 10.18 8.61 4.92
C ILE A 105 11.22 8.44 6.02
N ASN A 106 11.78 9.56 6.48
CA ASN A 106 12.72 9.57 7.60
C ASN A 106 11.98 9.90 8.91
N PHE A 107 12.09 9.07 9.93
CA PHE A 107 11.33 9.24 11.17
C PHE A 107 12.16 8.79 12.39
N ASN A 108 11.68 9.11 13.59
CA ASN A 108 12.33 8.66 14.81
C ASN A 108 12.06 7.16 15.06
N PHE A 109 13.06 6.33 14.77
CA PHE A 109 12.97 4.89 14.96
C PHE A 109 12.87 4.45 16.43
N CYS A 110 13.22 5.31 17.38
CA CYS A 110 13.29 4.95 18.80
C CYS A 110 12.03 5.36 19.59
N ASN A 111 11.05 6.02 18.96
CA ASN A 111 9.87 6.51 19.63
C ASN A 111 8.66 6.48 18.69
N LEU A 112 7.68 5.62 18.97
CA LEU A 112 6.53 5.38 18.10
C LEU A 112 5.65 6.61 17.92
N GLN A 113 5.37 7.36 18.98
CA GLN A 113 4.55 8.58 18.89
C GLN A 113 5.25 9.61 18.00
N LYS A 114 6.57 9.76 18.16
CA LYS A 114 7.37 10.67 17.35
C LYS A 114 7.46 10.18 15.89
N ALA A 115 7.57 8.89 15.67
CA ALA A 115 7.50 8.29 14.34
C ALA A 115 6.19 8.65 13.64
N CYS A 116 5.05 8.49 14.32
CA CYS A 116 3.73 8.85 13.79
C CYS A 116 3.66 10.33 13.41
N GLU A 117 4.14 11.23 14.28
CA GLU A 117 4.20 12.67 13.97
C GLU A 117 5.04 12.97 12.73
N ASP A 118 6.23 12.39 12.64
CA ASP A 118 7.18 12.64 11.56
C ASP A 118 6.65 12.09 10.22
N ILE A 119 6.01 10.92 10.23
CA ILE A 119 5.32 10.33 9.07
C ILE A 119 4.19 11.25 8.61
N ARG A 120 3.27 11.65 9.51
CA ARG A 120 2.16 12.55 9.19
C ARG A 120 2.66 13.86 8.57
N ASN A 121 3.68 14.47 9.17
CA ASN A 121 4.25 15.73 8.71
C ASN A 121 4.87 15.65 7.32
N GLN A 122 5.51 14.52 6.99
CA GLN A 122 6.06 14.31 5.66
C GLN A 122 4.96 14.00 4.64
N TYR A 123 3.96 13.18 4.99
CA TYR A 123 2.83 12.91 4.11
C TYR A 123 2.06 14.17 3.74
N ARG A 124 1.86 15.12 4.67
CA ARG A 124 1.30 16.46 4.37
C ARG A 124 2.04 17.15 3.22
N LYS A 125 3.38 17.07 3.20
CA LYS A 125 4.21 17.64 2.13
C LYS A 125 4.05 16.84 0.83
N LEU A 126 4.09 15.51 0.90
CA LEU A 126 3.96 14.64 -0.28
C LEU A 126 2.67 14.91 -1.04
N ILE A 127 1.54 14.94 -0.33
CA ILE A 127 0.22 15.08 -0.94
C ILE A 127 -0.08 16.53 -1.34
N SER A 128 0.63 17.54 -0.82
CA SER A 128 0.36 18.96 -1.13
C SER A 128 0.34 19.26 -2.65
N ASN A 129 1.16 18.55 -3.43
CA ASN A 129 1.28 18.69 -4.89
C ASN A 129 0.25 17.90 -5.71
N ALA A 130 -0.78 17.33 -5.09
CA ALA A 130 -1.74 16.44 -5.76
C ALA A 130 -1.15 15.14 -6.31
N CYS A 131 -0.01 14.74 -5.77
CA CYS A 131 0.58 13.42 -6.00
C CYS A 131 -0.15 12.35 -5.17
N ILE A 132 -0.46 11.23 -5.82
CA ILE A 132 -1.07 10.04 -5.21
C ILE A 132 0.05 9.12 -4.69
N PRO A 133 0.23 8.95 -3.37
CA PRO A 133 1.25 8.07 -2.83
C PRO A 133 0.80 6.60 -2.89
N LEU A 134 1.69 5.74 -3.37
CA LEU A 134 1.63 4.28 -3.25
C LEU A 134 2.75 3.82 -2.32
N THR A 135 2.38 3.40 -1.13
CA THR A 135 3.30 3.24 -0.02
C THR A 135 3.80 1.80 0.08
N LEU A 136 5.11 1.64 0.09
CA LEU A 136 5.78 0.40 0.47
C LEU A 136 5.90 0.44 2.00
N GLY A 137 5.15 -0.42 2.66
CA GLY A 137 4.92 -0.32 4.09
C GLY A 137 5.98 -0.96 4.96
N GLY A 138 5.85 -0.66 6.24
CA GLY A 138 6.34 -1.45 7.35
C GLY A 138 5.12 -2.10 8.01
N ASP A 139 4.98 -1.96 9.33
CA ASP A 139 3.83 -2.49 10.05
C ASP A 139 2.58 -1.62 9.81
N HIS A 140 1.40 -2.18 10.07
CA HIS A 140 0.13 -1.53 9.75
C HIS A 140 -0.12 -0.23 10.55
N THR A 141 0.66 0.04 11.61
CA THR A 141 0.57 1.30 12.35
C THR A 141 0.88 2.51 11.47
N ILE A 142 1.66 2.35 10.38
CA ILE A 142 2.00 3.47 9.50
C ILE A 142 0.78 4.11 8.84
N SER A 143 -0.31 3.35 8.65
CA SER A 143 -1.50 3.81 7.95
C SER A 143 -2.25 4.85 8.80
N TYR A 144 -2.12 4.79 10.13
CA TYR A 144 -2.72 5.78 11.04
C TYR A 144 -2.26 7.22 10.77
N PRO A 145 -0.95 7.57 10.88
CA PRO A 145 -0.48 8.92 10.58
C PRO A 145 -0.63 9.31 9.10
N ILE A 146 -0.67 8.35 8.17
CA ILE A 146 -0.95 8.60 6.76
C ILE A 146 -2.40 9.06 6.59
N LEU A 147 -3.36 8.35 7.17
CA LEU A 147 -4.78 8.68 7.12
C LEU A 147 -5.09 10.03 7.77
N GLN A 148 -4.38 10.39 8.86
CA GLN A 148 -4.46 11.74 9.43
C GLN A 148 -4.09 12.81 8.41
N ALA A 149 -2.99 12.63 7.66
CA ALA A 149 -2.59 13.57 6.61
C ALA A 149 -3.57 13.57 5.43
N MET A 150 -4.08 12.40 5.03
CA MET A 150 -5.09 12.30 3.96
C MET A 150 -6.38 13.05 4.32
N LYS A 151 -6.85 12.91 5.56
CA LYS A 151 -8.03 13.61 6.08
C LYS A 151 -7.91 15.11 5.96
N GLU A 152 -6.75 15.68 6.29
CA GLU A 152 -6.54 17.13 6.23
C GLU A 152 -6.71 17.71 4.82
N ARG A 153 -6.45 16.89 3.79
CA ARG A 153 -6.56 17.31 2.40
C ARG A 153 -7.90 16.96 1.75
N TYR A 154 -8.45 15.79 2.07
CA TYR A 154 -9.58 15.20 1.36
C TYR A 154 -10.84 15.07 2.22
N GLY A 155 -10.78 15.40 3.51
CA GLY A 155 -11.80 15.05 4.49
C GLY A 155 -11.81 13.56 4.82
N PRO A 156 -12.81 13.06 5.57
CA PRO A 156 -12.94 11.63 5.84
C PRO A 156 -13.02 10.81 4.55
N VAL A 157 -12.16 9.81 4.42
CA VAL A 157 -12.04 8.99 3.20
C VAL A 157 -12.77 7.66 3.34
N GLY A 158 -13.17 7.08 2.20
CA GLY A 158 -13.56 5.67 2.16
C GLY A 158 -12.33 4.78 2.12
N MET A 159 -12.45 3.51 2.48
CA MET A 159 -11.33 2.57 2.53
C MET A 159 -11.71 1.18 2.03
N VAL A 160 -10.92 0.66 1.10
CA VAL A 160 -10.89 -0.76 0.75
C VAL A 160 -9.71 -1.37 1.48
N HIS A 161 -10.00 -2.22 2.46
CA HIS A 161 -9.01 -2.82 3.35
C HIS A 161 -8.97 -4.33 3.15
N ILE A 162 -7.80 -4.86 2.82
CA ILE A 162 -7.58 -6.30 2.59
C ILE A 162 -6.64 -6.78 3.67
N ASP A 163 -7.11 -7.68 4.54
CA ASP A 163 -6.41 -8.05 5.77
C ASP A 163 -7.00 -9.34 6.37
N ALA A 164 -6.17 -10.11 7.10
CA ALA A 164 -6.65 -11.20 7.94
C ALA A 164 -7.33 -10.71 9.23
N HIS A 165 -6.94 -9.54 9.73
CA HIS A 165 -7.37 -8.93 10.98
C HIS A 165 -8.16 -7.64 10.75
N SER A 166 -8.93 -7.23 11.76
CA SER A 166 -9.74 -6.03 11.62
C SER A 166 -8.99 -4.74 11.95
N ASP A 167 -7.89 -4.83 12.71
CA ASP A 167 -7.08 -3.69 13.15
C ASP A 167 -7.90 -2.57 13.84
N THR A 168 -8.91 -3.02 14.60
CA THR A 168 -9.86 -2.18 15.34
C THR A 168 -9.86 -2.43 16.84
N LEU A 169 -8.79 -3.01 17.39
CA LEU A 169 -8.65 -3.18 18.84
C LEU A 169 -8.66 -1.81 19.52
N ASP A 170 -9.24 -1.72 20.72
CA ASP A 170 -9.18 -0.47 21.49
C ASP A 170 -7.76 -0.15 21.96
N THR A 171 -7.10 -1.17 22.50
CA THR A 171 -5.76 -1.14 23.05
C THR A 171 -5.05 -2.45 22.78
N GLN A 172 -3.73 -2.41 22.63
CA GLN A 172 -2.89 -3.60 22.55
C GLN A 172 -1.80 -3.50 23.62
N LEU A 173 -1.75 -4.47 24.53
CA LEU A 173 -0.87 -4.44 25.71
C LEU A 173 -1.01 -3.15 26.56
N GLY A 174 -2.22 -2.57 26.60
CA GLY A 174 -2.51 -1.32 27.30
C GLY A 174 -2.26 -0.04 26.50
N GLU A 175 -1.64 -0.13 25.34
CA GLU A 175 -1.31 1.03 24.49
C GLU A 175 -2.38 1.28 23.42
N LYS A 176 -2.66 2.57 23.16
CA LYS A 176 -3.65 2.99 22.15
C LYS A 176 -3.13 2.96 20.72
N ILE A 177 -1.81 3.01 20.52
CA ILE A 177 -1.18 3.07 19.21
C ILE A 177 -0.31 1.82 19.03
N ALA A 178 -0.79 0.91 18.19
CA ALA A 178 -0.11 -0.29 17.73
C ALA A 178 -0.73 -0.72 16.40
N HIS A 179 -0.13 -1.71 15.71
CA HIS A 179 -0.61 -2.15 14.39
C HIS A 179 -2.10 -2.55 14.41
N GLY A 180 -2.53 -3.38 15.37
CA GLY A 180 -3.92 -3.82 15.54
C GLY A 180 -4.91 -2.79 16.07
N THR A 181 -4.52 -1.54 16.33
CA THR A 181 -5.45 -0.46 16.79
C THR A 181 -5.71 0.61 15.72
N THR A 182 -5.01 0.53 14.58
CA THR A 182 -4.91 1.55 13.53
C THR A 182 -6.24 2.15 13.09
N PHE A 183 -7.18 1.31 12.64
CA PHE A 183 -8.41 1.81 12.02
C PHE A 183 -9.45 2.26 13.03
N ARG A 184 -9.37 1.76 14.26
CA ARG A 184 -10.17 2.33 15.34
C ARG A 184 -9.72 3.73 15.69
N ARG A 185 -8.41 3.99 15.78
CA ARG A 185 -7.88 5.36 15.94
C ARG A 185 -8.29 6.25 14.77
N ALA A 186 -8.19 5.75 13.54
CA ALA A 186 -8.57 6.50 12.34
C ALA A 186 -10.06 6.90 12.33
N VAL A 187 -10.98 6.03 12.76
CA VAL A 187 -12.40 6.35 12.88
C VAL A 187 -12.67 7.34 14.02
N GLU A 188 -12.11 7.10 15.21
CA GLU A 188 -12.31 7.98 16.36
C GLU A 188 -11.81 9.41 16.10
N GLU A 189 -10.77 9.56 15.28
CA GLU A 189 -10.29 10.87 14.82
C GLU A 189 -10.98 11.39 13.55
N GLY A 190 -11.97 10.69 13.00
CA GLY A 190 -12.72 11.10 11.81
C GLY A 190 -11.87 11.13 10.52
N CYS A 191 -10.85 10.29 10.43
CA CYS A 191 -10.07 10.10 9.20
C CYS A 191 -10.82 9.21 8.20
N LEU A 192 -11.64 8.28 8.70
CA LEU A 192 -12.44 7.36 7.89
C LEU A 192 -13.93 7.70 7.99
N ASP A 193 -14.64 7.56 6.88
CA ASP A 193 -16.09 7.51 6.84
C ASP A 193 -16.52 6.04 7.05
N PRO A 194 -17.03 5.66 8.24
CA PRO A 194 -17.20 4.25 8.60
C PRO A 194 -18.22 3.51 7.72
N HIS A 195 -19.17 4.21 7.10
CA HIS A 195 -20.11 3.64 6.13
C HIS A 195 -19.51 3.41 4.74
N ARG A 196 -18.27 3.88 4.52
CA ARG A 196 -17.47 3.68 3.31
C ARG A 196 -16.18 2.94 3.63
N VAL A 197 -16.20 2.05 4.62
CA VAL A 197 -15.10 1.14 4.94
C VAL A 197 -15.55 -0.29 4.67
N ILE A 198 -14.78 -1.01 3.86
CA ILE A 198 -14.92 -2.46 3.68
C ILE A 198 -13.63 -3.16 4.09
N GLN A 199 -13.75 -4.26 4.84
CA GLN A 199 -12.65 -5.15 5.21
C GLN A 199 -12.89 -6.53 4.57
N ILE A 200 -11.91 -7.06 3.87
CA ILE A 200 -12.02 -8.29 3.08
C ILE A 200 -10.90 -9.25 3.46
N GLY A 201 -11.26 -10.48 3.88
CA GLY A 201 -10.29 -11.53 4.21
C GLY A 201 -10.19 -11.88 5.69
N LEU A 202 -11.06 -11.27 6.52
CA LEU A 202 -11.06 -11.43 7.98
C LEU A 202 -11.20 -12.90 8.38
N ARG A 203 -10.30 -13.39 9.25
CA ARG A 203 -10.28 -14.78 9.72
C ARG A 203 -9.43 -14.92 10.99
N GLY A 204 -9.19 -16.17 11.40
CA GLY A 204 -8.37 -16.48 12.56
C GLY A 204 -9.17 -16.51 13.87
N SER A 205 -8.50 -16.92 14.95
CA SER A 205 -9.09 -16.92 16.29
C SER A 205 -9.07 -15.51 16.87
N THR A 206 -10.15 -15.09 17.52
CA THR A 206 -10.18 -13.82 18.29
C THR A 206 -10.21 -14.08 19.80
N TYR A 207 -9.61 -13.17 20.57
CA TYR A 207 -9.73 -13.16 22.03
C TYR A 207 -11.13 -12.74 22.49
N ALA A 208 -11.78 -11.86 21.73
CA ALA A 208 -13.05 -11.24 22.09
C ALA A 208 -13.81 -10.83 20.83
N LEU A 209 -15.13 -11.02 20.81
CA LEU A 209 -15.96 -10.59 19.67
C LEU A 209 -16.24 -9.09 19.70
N GLU A 210 -15.98 -8.43 20.82
CA GLU A 210 -16.26 -7.02 21.07
C GLU A 210 -15.63 -6.09 20.02
N ASP A 211 -14.40 -6.36 19.57
CA ASP A 211 -13.71 -5.50 18.59
C ASP A 211 -14.29 -5.64 17.18
N LEU A 212 -14.64 -6.86 16.76
CA LEU A 212 -15.38 -7.09 15.51
C LEU A 212 -16.79 -6.47 15.58
N ASN A 213 -17.44 -6.59 16.73
CA ASN A 213 -18.75 -5.98 16.96
C ASN A 213 -18.68 -4.46 16.99
N TRP A 214 -17.57 -3.88 17.45
CA TRP A 214 -17.34 -2.43 17.41
C TRP A 214 -17.30 -1.95 15.96
N ALA A 215 -16.50 -2.59 15.10
CA ALA A 215 -16.41 -2.23 13.67
C ALA A 215 -17.77 -2.30 12.97
N LYS A 216 -18.55 -3.38 13.20
CA LYS A 216 -19.93 -3.51 12.69
C LYS A 216 -20.84 -2.39 13.18
N LYS A 217 -20.75 -2.02 14.47
CA LYS A 217 -21.56 -0.93 15.05
C LYS A 217 -21.22 0.44 14.47
N GLN A 218 -19.97 0.67 14.06
CA GLN A 218 -19.59 1.91 13.36
C GLN A 218 -20.17 1.97 11.94
N GLY A 219 -20.44 0.82 11.32
CA GLY A 219 -21.02 0.73 9.97
C GLY A 219 -20.11 0.09 8.93
N PHE A 220 -19.01 -0.55 9.35
CA PHE A 220 -18.08 -1.22 8.43
C PHE A 220 -18.78 -2.38 7.71
N ARG A 221 -18.50 -2.53 6.40
CA ARG A 221 -18.78 -3.76 5.67
C ARG A 221 -17.64 -4.75 5.95
N MET A 222 -17.94 -5.83 6.65
CA MET A 222 -16.95 -6.87 6.98
C MET A 222 -17.25 -8.12 6.14
N VAL A 223 -16.24 -8.61 5.41
CA VAL A 223 -16.31 -9.80 4.56
C VAL A 223 -15.26 -10.79 5.04
N THR A 224 -15.71 -11.91 5.60
CA THR A 224 -14.79 -12.92 6.13
C THR A 224 -14.14 -13.75 5.02
N ALA A 225 -13.06 -14.46 5.32
CA ALA A 225 -12.43 -15.36 4.36
C ALA A 225 -13.39 -16.46 3.89
N GLU A 226 -14.24 -17.00 4.77
CA GLU A 226 -15.25 -18.01 4.42
C GLU A 226 -16.27 -17.47 3.42
N GLU A 227 -16.63 -16.19 3.53
CA GLU A 227 -17.46 -15.53 2.52
C GLU A 227 -16.75 -15.39 1.18
N CYS A 228 -15.44 -15.58 1.07
CA CYS A 228 -14.66 -15.50 -0.17
C CYS A 228 -14.36 -16.88 -0.77
N TRP A 229 -14.49 -17.98 -0.01
CA TRP A 229 -14.08 -19.30 -0.48
C TRP A 229 -14.87 -19.80 -1.69
N HIS A 230 -14.15 -20.52 -2.57
CA HIS A 230 -14.69 -21.22 -3.74
C HIS A 230 -15.41 -20.33 -4.79
N LYS A 231 -15.16 -19.01 -4.82
CA LYS A 231 -15.77 -18.11 -5.80
C LYS A 231 -14.88 -16.92 -6.18
N SER A 232 -15.24 -16.28 -7.29
CA SER A 232 -14.66 -14.99 -7.73
C SER A 232 -15.18 -13.85 -6.88
N LEU A 233 -14.33 -12.84 -6.64
CA LEU A 233 -14.66 -11.61 -5.93
C LEU A 233 -15.06 -10.46 -6.87
N THR A 234 -15.12 -10.69 -8.17
CA THR A 234 -15.58 -9.68 -9.15
C THR A 234 -16.97 -9.11 -8.80
N PRO A 235 -17.99 -9.91 -8.41
CA PRO A 235 -19.28 -9.38 -8.00
C PRO A 235 -19.22 -8.53 -6.72
N LEU A 236 -18.42 -8.94 -5.74
CA LEU A 236 -18.19 -8.17 -4.51
C LEU A 236 -17.61 -6.78 -4.85
N MET A 237 -16.67 -6.71 -5.80
CA MET A 237 -16.10 -5.43 -6.19
C MET A 237 -17.08 -4.50 -6.91
N ALA A 238 -18.20 -5.00 -7.45
CA ALA A 238 -19.29 -4.13 -7.90
C ALA A 238 -20.01 -3.45 -6.72
N GLU A 239 -20.35 -4.21 -5.68
CA GLU A 239 -20.89 -3.68 -4.41
C GLU A 239 -19.94 -2.64 -3.79
N VAL A 240 -18.63 -2.92 -3.79
CA VAL A 240 -17.61 -1.98 -3.29
C VAL A 240 -17.64 -0.67 -4.06
N ARG A 241 -17.76 -0.70 -5.40
CA ARG A 241 -17.82 0.53 -6.20
C ARG A 241 -19.05 1.37 -5.89
N ASP A 242 -20.21 0.73 -5.74
CA ASP A 242 -21.45 1.42 -5.38
C ASP A 242 -21.35 2.04 -3.97
N MET A 243 -20.76 1.32 -3.02
CA MET A 243 -20.53 1.83 -1.65
C MET A 243 -19.58 3.04 -1.63
N MET A 244 -18.53 3.01 -2.45
CA MET A 244 -17.52 4.08 -2.45
C MET A 244 -17.98 5.33 -3.20
N GLY A 245 -18.71 5.18 -4.31
CA GLY A 245 -19.09 6.28 -5.20
C GLY A 245 -17.89 7.07 -5.74
N ASP A 246 -18.11 8.35 -6.08
CA ASP A 246 -17.07 9.22 -6.65
C ASP A 246 -16.17 9.91 -5.60
N ARG A 247 -16.45 9.67 -4.32
CA ARG A 247 -15.73 10.29 -3.20
C ARG A 247 -14.34 9.65 -3.00
N PRO A 248 -13.37 10.36 -2.38
CA PRO A 248 -12.03 9.85 -2.14
C PRO A 248 -12.00 8.46 -1.47
N VAL A 249 -11.13 7.58 -1.98
CA VAL A 249 -10.90 6.20 -1.49
C VAL A 249 -9.41 5.99 -1.24
N TYR A 250 -9.09 5.40 -0.09
CA TYR A 250 -7.77 4.87 0.24
C TYR A 250 -7.79 3.33 0.10
N VAL A 251 -6.76 2.74 -0.48
CA VAL A 251 -6.64 1.28 -0.61
C VAL A 251 -5.50 0.80 0.28
N SER A 252 -5.82 0.02 1.30
CA SER A 252 -4.83 -0.53 2.23
C SER A 252 -4.80 -2.04 2.10
N PHE A 253 -3.62 -2.58 1.78
CA PHE A 253 -3.44 -4.00 1.51
C PHE A 253 -2.41 -4.57 2.50
N ASP A 254 -2.90 -5.27 3.52
CA ASP A 254 -2.06 -6.13 4.33
C ASP A 254 -1.73 -7.41 3.56
N ILE A 255 -0.45 -7.74 3.47
CA ILE A 255 0.00 -8.92 2.75
C ILE A 255 -0.47 -10.22 3.43
N ASP A 256 -0.77 -10.20 4.73
CA ASP A 256 -1.32 -11.34 5.46
C ASP A 256 -2.80 -11.60 5.18
N GLY A 257 -3.49 -10.71 4.48
CA GLY A 257 -4.81 -11.00 3.90
C GLY A 257 -4.76 -12.19 2.93
N LEU A 258 -3.59 -12.46 2.34
CA LEU A 258 -3.33 -13.67 1.55
C LEU A 258 -3.03 -14.88 2.44
N ASP A 259 -3.31 -16.08 1.93
CA ASP A 259 -2.89 -17.31 2.59
C ASP A 259 -1.34 -17.36 2.70
N PRO A 260 -0.78 -17.90 3.80
CA PRO A 260 0.67 -18.08 3.96
C PRO A 260 1.33 -18.91 2.85
N ALA A 261 0.58 -19.70 2.09
CA ALA A 261 1.07 -20.35 0.87
C ALA A 261 1.52 -19.36 -0.23
N PHE A 262 0.96 -18.15 -0.24
CA PHE A 262 1.29 -17.08 -1.19
C PHE A 262 2.13 -15.97 -0.56
N ALA A 263 1.92 -15.70 0.74
CA ALA A 263 2.61 -14.65 1.49
C ALA A 263 3.18 -15.17 2.83
N PRO A 264 4.18 -16.09 2.80
CA PRO A 264 4.78 -16.62 4.02
C PRO A 264 5.55 -15.56 4.83
N GLY A 265 6.00 -14.50 4.17
CA GLY A 265 6.82 -13.44 4.73
C GLY A 265 6.03 -12.34 5.45
N THR A 266 5.29 -12.68 6.50
CA THR A 266 4.51 -11.71 7.29
C THR A 266 4.59 -11.98 8.80
N GLY A 267 4.29 -10.95 9.59
CA GLY A 267 4.38 -10.97 11.05
C GLY A 267 3.39 -11.91 11.73
N VAL A 268 2.12 -11.88 11.31
CA VAL A 268 1.00 -12.57 11.97
C VAL A 268 0.21 -13.43 10.96
N PRO A 269 0.79 -14.54 10.45
CA PRO A 269 0.14 -15.33 9.40
C PRO A 269 -1.10 -16.08 9.90
N GLU A 270 -2.21 -15.98 9.16
CA GLU A 270 -3.44 -16.75 9.39
C GLU A 270 -3.74 -17.67 8.20
N ILE A 271 -3.95 -18.98 8.43
CA ILE A 271 -4.25 -19.95 7.36
C ILE A 271 -5.65 -19.78 6.78
N GLY A 272 -5.91 -20.35 5.59
CA GLY A 272 -7.23 -20.31 4.95
C GLY A 272 -7.56 -18.95 4.31
N GLY A 273 -6.51 -18.23 3.90
CA GLY A 273 -6.61 -16.86 3.40
C GLY A 273 -6.99 -16.73 1.94
N LEU A 274 -6.92 -15.50 1.44
CA LEU A 274 -7.19 -15.21 0.04
C LEU A 274 -6.06 -15.77 -0.85
N THR A 275 -6.43 -16.15 -2.07
CA THR A 275 -5.44 -16.45 -3.11
C THR A 275 -4.88 -15.17 -3.73
N SER A 276 -3.69 -15.23 -4.32
CA SER A 276 -3.15 -14.10 -5.10
C SER A 276 -4.06 -13.69 -6.27
N ILE A 277 -4.83 -14.64 -6.83
CA ILE A 277 -5.85 -14.39 -7.86
C ILE A 277 -6.96 -13.48 -7.31
N GLN A 278 -7.49 -13.78 -6.12
CA GLN A 278 -8.52 -12.96 -5.48
C GLN A 278 -7.98 -11.58 -5.10
N GLY A 279 -6.72 -11.48 -4.66
CA GLY A 279 -6.05 -10.19 -4.46
C GLY A 279 -6.04 -9.33 -5.73
N LEU A 280 -5.75 -9.92 -6.90
CA LEU A 280 -5.82 -9.23 -8.19
C LEU A 280 -7.25 -8.82 -8.56
N GLU A 281 -8.25 -9.66 -8.30
CA GLU A 281 -9.66 -9.32 -8.54
C GLU A 281 -10.09 -8.09 -7.72
N ILE A 282 -9.67 -8.02 -6.46
CA ILE A 282 -9.94 -6.88 -5.57
C ILE A 282 -9.26 -5.62 -6.10
N ILE A 283 -7.93 -5.64 -6.31
CA ILE A 283 -7.19 -4.44 -6.74
C ILE A 283 -7.70 -3.94 -8.09
N ARG A 284 -7.90 -4.82 -9.07
CA ARG A 284 -8.44 -4.44 -10.39
C ARG A 284 -9.89 -3.96 -10.30
N GLY A 285 -10.66 -4.48 -9.35
CA GLY A 285 -12.02 -4.05 -9.06
C GLY A 285 -12.13 -2.61 -8.57
N CYS A 286 -11.03 -2.02 -8.05
CA CYS A 286 -10.95 -0.60 -7.69
C CYS A 286 -10.87 0.34 -8.90
N ARG A 287 -10.73 -0.18 -10.13
CA ARG A 287 -10.80 0.64 -11.35
C ARG A 287 -12.12 1.42 -11.39
N GLY A 288 -12.01 2.73 -11.61
CA GLY A 288 -13.15 3.65 -11.65
C GLY A 288 -13.42 4.36 -10.33
N LEU A 289 -12.80 3.91 -9.23
CA LEU A 289 -12.85 4.63 -7.96
C LEU A 289 -11.94 5.87 -7.99
N ASN A 290 -12.28 6.86 -7.19
CA ASN A 290 -11.42 8.01 -6.90
C ASN A 290 -10.32 7.64 -5.89
N VAL A 291 -9.39 6.77 -6.32
CA VAL A 291 -8.24 6.34 -5.49
C VAL A 291 -7.27 7.50 -5.32
N ILE A 292 -7.10 7.95 -4.07
CA ILE A 292 -6.26 9.10 -3.69
C ILE A 292 -4.92 8.69 -3.07
N GLY A 293 -4.73 7.41 -2.79
CA GLY A 293 -3.51 6.82 -2.24
C GLY A 293 -3.77 5.38 -1.80
N GLY A 294 -2.69 4.70 -1.43
CA GLY A 294 -2.78 3.38 -0.83
C GLY A 294 -1.44 2.89 -0.29
N ASP A 295 -1.49 1.83 0.50
CA ASP A 295 -0.33 1.18 1.07
C ASP A 295 -0.38 -0.33 0.86
N LEU A 296 0.81 -0.94 0.89
CA LEU A 296 0.99 -2.38 1.00
C LEU A 296 1.96 -2.66 2.15
N VAL A 297 1.47 -3.31 3.19
CA VAL A 297 2.12 -3.40 4.51
C VAL A 297 2.48 -4.85 4.90
N GLU A 298 3.14 -4.99 6.04
CA GLU A 298 3.50 -6.25 6.73
C GLU A 298 4.43 -7.24 6.00
N VAL A 299 5.05 -6.82 4.89
CA VAL A 299 6.08 -7.62 4.23
C VAL A 299 7.32 -7.74 5.13
N THR A 300 7.57 -8.94 5.65
CA THR A 300 8.67 -9.28 6.55
C THR A 300 9.71 -10.15 5.84
N PRO A 301 10.80 -9.56 5.30
CA PRO A 301 11.71 -10.30 4.42
C PRO A 301 12.47 -11.44 5.09
N ALA A 302 12.71 -11.36 6.40
CA ALA A 302 13.38 -12.42 7.15
C ALA A 302 12.58 -13.74 7.17
N LEU A 303 11.27 -13.67 6.90
CA LEU A 303 10.37 -14.83 6.80
C LEU A 303 10.07 -15.20 5.33
N ASP A 304 10.53 -14.38 4.38
CA ASP A 304 10.30 -14.51 2.95
C ASP A 304 11.46 -15.23 2.24
N THR A 305 11.65 -16.50 2.55
CA THR A 305 12.87 -17.26 2.20
C THR A 305 13.28 -17.28 0.72
N ASN A 306 12.34 -17.08 -0.20
CA ASN A 306 12.58 -17.06 -1.64
C ASN A 306 12.18 -15.73 -2.32
N GLY A 307 11.84 -14.70 -1.55
CA GLY A 307 11.38 -13.41 -2.08
C GLY A 307 9.95 -13.41 -2.66
N ALA A 308 9.18 -14.49 -2.50
CA ALA A 308 7.84 -14.61 -3.08
C ALA A 308 6.86 -13.55 -2.53
N THR A 309 6.95 -13.24 -1.25
CA THR A 309 6.08 -12.24 -0.59
C THR A 309 6.42 -10.85 -1.09
N SER A 310 7.71 -10.51 -1.12
CA SER A 310 8.24 -9.24 -1.62
C SER A 310 7.92 -9.03 -3.11
N GLY A 311 8.03 -10.09 -3.91
CA GLY A 311 7.63 -10.08 -5.33
C GLY A 311 6.12 -9.89 -5.51
N THR A 312 5.31 -10.62 -4.73
CA THR A 312 3.83 -10.46 -4.73
C THR A 312 3.45 -9.02 -4.40
N ALA A 313 4.05 -8.46 -3.36
CA ALA A 313 3.85 -7.07 -2.97
C ALA A 313 4.22 -6.07 -4.08
N ALA A 314 5.38 -6.26 -4.72
CA ALA A 314 5.79 -5.41 -5.84
C ALA A 314 4.78 -5.45 -7.00
N HIS A 315 4.24 -6.64 -7.32
CA HIS A 315 3.22 -6.82 -8.34
C HIS A 315 1.88 -6.19 -7.97
N PHE A 316 1.45 -6.27 -6.72
CA PHE A 316 0.23 -5.61 -6.26
C PHE A 316 0.35 -4.09 -6.28
N LEU A 317 1.49 -3.52 -5.91
CA LEU A 317 1.75 -2.09 -6.04
C LEU A 317 1.72 -1.61 -7.52
N PHE A 318 2.11 -2.46 -8.47
CA PHE A 318 1.91 -2.18 -9.90
C PHE A 318 0.44 -2.19 -10.31
N GLU A 319 -0.34 -3.15 -9.82
CA GLU A 319 -1.77 -3.23 -10.10
C GLU A 319 -2.53 -2.04 -9.46
N MET A 320 -2.13 -1.61 -8.26
CA MET A 320 -2.64 -0.39 -7.60
C MET A 320 -2.33 0.87 -8.44
N LEU A 321 -1.12 0.96 -9.02
CA LEU A 321 -0.78 2.03 -9.95
C LEU A 321 -1.66 2.02 -11.20
N CYS A 322 -1.98 0.84 -11.73
CA CYS A 322 -2.77 0.67 -12.95
C CYS A 322 -4.24 1.11 -12.80
N VAL A 323 -4.80 1.07 -11.58
CA VAL A 323 -6.21 1.45 -11.34
C VAL A 323 -6.40 2.92 -10.95
N LEU A 324 -5.32 3.70 -10.85
CA LEU A 324 -5.41 5.11 -10.49
C LEU A 324 -6.22 5.94 -11.51
N PRO A 325 -6.91 7.01 -11.06
CA PRO A 325 -7.62 7.92 -11.95
C PRO A 325 -6.70 8.54 -13.01
N GLY A 326 -7.12 8.43 -14.27
CA GLY A 326 -6.41 8.99 -15.43
C GLY A 326 -5.46 8.02 -16.15
N VAL A 327 -5.36 6.75 -15.73
CA VAL A 327 -4.64 5.72 -16.47
C VAL A 327 -5.34 5.42 -17.81
N LYS A 328 -4.58 5.40 -18.89
CA LYS A 328 -4.99 4.95 -20.22
C LYS A 328 -4.96 3.43 -20.30
N TYR A 329 -5.90 2.89 -21.06
CA TYR A 329 -6.02 1.48 -21.38
C TYR A 329 -5.89 1.34 -22.90
N LEU A 330 -4.90 0.57 -23.35
CA LEU A 330 -4.55 0.36 -24.76
C LEU A 330 -5.41 -0.73 -25.42
#